data_AF-A0AAU5BS46-F1
#
_entry.id   AF-A0AAU5BS46-F1
#
_cell.length_a   1.000
_cell.length_b   1.000
_cell.length_c   1.000
_cell.angle_alpha   90.00
_cell.angle_beta   90.00
_cell.angle_gamma   90.00
#
_symmetry.space_group_name_H-M   'P 1'
#
loop_
_entity.id
_entity.type
_entity.pdbx_description
1 polymer ?
#
loop_
_entity_poly.entity_id
_entity_poly.type
_entity_poly.pdbx_seq_one_letter_code
_entity_poly.pdbx_strand_id
1 'polypeptide(L)'
;MTVDLDRAYWLGLLISVVLPVLVGLVTTRVTHAGTKAVLLLALSVLNGFLVELAAPGPGWSAGTAAVLALVSFATGVLTHFGLWKPTGLSGKAQDSLITGRAQPRGV
;
A
#
# COMPACT_ATOMS: atom_id res chain seq x y z
N MET A 1 31.85 10.34 10.25
CA MET A 1 30.75 9.67 9.54
C MET A 1 31.21 8.23 9.28
N THR A 2 30.99 7.34 10.24
CA THR A 2 31.21 5.90 10.03
C THR A 2 29.99 5.35 9.30
N VAL A 3 30.19 4.78 8.12
CA VAL A 3 29.13 4.08 7.39
C VAL A 3 29.04 2.69 7.97
N ASP A 4 28.06 2.45 8.84
CA ASP A 4 27.79 1.12 9.39
C ASP A 4 27.00 0.31 8.36
N LEU A 5 27.71 -0.60 7.68
CA LEU A 5 27.12 -1.54 6.72
C LEU A 5 26.51 -2.76 7.44
N ASP A 6 25.41 -2.54 8.16
CA ASP A 6 24.60 -3.60 8.75
C ASP A 6 23.74 -4.32 7.68
N ARG A 7 23.23 -5.51 7.99
CA ARG A 7 22.21 -6.23 7.23
C ARG A 7 21.02 -5.35 6.87
N ALA A 8 20.59 -4.46 7.77
CA ALA A 8 19.53 -3.49 7.50
C ALA A 8 19.85 -2.58 6.29
N TYR A 9 21.08 -2.08 6.22
CA TYR A 9 21.57 -1.25 5.11
C TYR A 9 21.58 -2.03 3.80
N TRP A 10 22.14 -3.25 3.80
CA TRP A 10 22.19 -4.10 2.60
C TRP A 10 20.81 -4.52 2.12
N LEU A 11 19.89 -4.83 3.04
CA LEU A 11 18.52 -5.17 2.72
C LEU A 11 17.81 -3.96 2.11
N GLY A 12 17.93 -2.78 2.73
CA GLY A 12 17.37 -1.54 2.20
C GLY A 12 17.92 -1.19 0.81
N LEU A 13 19.23 -1.38 0.59
CA LEU A 13 19.85 -1.18 -0.71
C LEU A 13 19.29 -2.15 -1.76
N LEU A 14 19.21 -3.44 -1.45
CA LEU A 14 18.65 -4.45 -2.35
C LEU A 14 17.20 -4.12 -2.73
N ILE A 15 16.38 -3.79 -1.73
CA ILE A 15 14.98 -3.39 -1.89
C ILE A 15 14.87 -2.18 -2.84
N SER A 16 15.72 -1.16 -2.65
CA SER A 16 15.69 0.09 -3.42
C SER A 16 15.96 -0.10 -4.92
N VAL A 17 16.65 -1.18 -5.31
CA VAL A 17 16.95 -1.49 -6.71
C VAL A 17 15.98 -2.53 -7.27
N VAL A 18 15.76 -3.62 -6.55
CA VAL A 18 14.99 -4.76 -7.04
C VAL A 18 13.50 -4.43 -7.19
N LEU A 19 12.90 -3.70 -6.22
CA LEU A 19 11.48 -3.39 -6.30
C LEU A 19 11.13 -2.49 -7.50
N PRO A 20 11.85 -1.39 -7.79
CA PRO A 20 11.59 -0.60 -8.98
C PRO A 20 11.74 -1.39 -10.29
N VAL A 21 12.69 -2.33 -10.36
CA VAL A 21 12.84 -3.21 -11.53
C VAL A 21 11.62 -4.11 -11.71
N LEU A 22 11.11 -4.71 -10.63
CA LEU A 22 9.88 -5.51 -10.68
C LEU A 22 8.67 -4.65 -11.08
N VAL A 23 8.56 -3.43 -10.56
CA VAL A 23 7.51 -2.47 -10.97
C VAL A 23 7.64 -2.14 -12.47
N GLY A 24 8.85 -1.88 -12.96
CA GLY A 24 9.15 -1.67 -14.37
C GLY A 24 8.74 -2.86 -15.24
N LEU A 25 9.03 -4.09 -14.78
CA LEU A 25 8.64 -5.31 -15.47
C LEU A 25 7.11 -5.45 -15.56
N VAL A 26 6.40 -5.24 -14.44
CA VAL A 26 4.93 -5.32 -14.39
C VAL A 26 4.30 -4.27 -15.29
N THR A 27 4.80 -3.02 -15.24
CA THR A 27 4.24 -1.92 -16.04
C THR A 27 4.44 -2.11 -17.53
N THR A 28 5.57 -2.69 -17.95
CA THR A 28 5.93 -2.90 -19.36
C THR A 28 5.38 -4.19 -19.96
N ARG A 29 5.29 -5.29 -19.19
CA ARG A 29 4.92 -6.61 -19.72
C ARG A 29 3.47 -7.00 -19.47
N VAL A 30 2.84 -6.46 -18.44
CA VAL A 30 1.43 -6.78 -18.15
C VAL A 30 0.54 -5.82 -18.94
N THR A 31 -0.31 -6.35 -19.81
CA THR A 31 -1.20 -5.54 -20.65
C THR A 31 -2.60 -5.40 -20.05
N HIS A 32 -3.06 -6.42 -19.31
CA HIS A 32 -4.37 -6.40 -18.67
C HIS A 32 -4.38 -5.43 -17.47
N ALA A 33 -5.28 -4.44 -17.51
CA ALA A 33 -5.34 -3.37 -16.50
C ALA A 33 -5.56 -3.89 -15.07
N GLY A 34 -6.50 -4.83 -14.88
CA GLY A 34 -6.79 -5.43 -13.57
C GLY A 34 -5.60 -6.18 -12.98
N THR A 35 -5.04 -7.15 -13.72
CA THR A 35 -3.83 -7.88 -13.33
C THR A 35 -2.65 -6.96 -13.02
N LYS A 36 -2.42 -5.93 -13.85
CA LYS A 36 -1.37 -4.93 -13.60
C LYS A 36 -1.59 -4.25 -12.26
N ALA A 37 -2.80 -3.76 -12.00
CA ALA A 37 -3.12 -3.07 -10.77
C ALA A 37 -2.94 -3.97 -9.52
N VAL A 38 -3.38 -5.23 -9.58
CA VAL A 38 -3.21 -6.18 -8.47
C VAL A 38 -1.73 -6.46 -8.20
N LEU A 39 -0.92 -6.67 -9.25
CA LEU A 39 0.52 -6.91 -9.10
C LEU A 39 1.25 -5.69 -8.55
N LEU A 40 0.91 -4.50 -9.04
CA LEU A 40 1.49 -3.25 -8.53
C LEU A 40 1.08 -2.98 -7.08
N LEU A 41 -0.17 -3.29 -6.72
CA LEU A 41 -0.63 -3.21 -5.34
C LEU A 41 0.14 -4.19 -4.44
N ALA A 42 0.33 -5.43 -4.90
CA ALA A 42 1.12 -6.42 -4.17
C ALA A 42 2.57 -5.95 -3.95
N LEU A 43 3.21 -5.39 -4.98
CA LEU A 43 4.56 -4.82 -4.89
C LEU A 43 4.60 -3.62 -3.93
N SER A 44 3.57 -2.78 -3.91
CA SER A 44 3.47 -1.64 -2.98
C SER A 44 3.36 -2.09 -1.53
N VAL A 45 2.55 -3.12 -1.26
CA VAL A 45 2.40 -3.69 0.09
C VAL A 45 3.69 -4.37 0.52
N LEU A 46 4.31 -5.14 -0.37
CA LEU A 46 5.59 -5.79 -0.12
C LEU A 46 6.69 -4.76 0.18
N ASN A 47 6.72 -3.63 -0.54
CA ASN A 47 7.64 -2.54 -0.25
C ASN A 47 7.50 -2.03 1.18
N GLY A 48 6.27 -1.70 1.61
CA GLY A 48 6.01 -1.23 2.98
C GLY A 48 6.46 -2.24 4.03
N PHE A 49 6.10 -3.51 3.84
CA PHE A 49 6.51 -4.59 4.75
C PHE A 49 8.04 -4.76 4.83
N LEU A 50 8.73 -4.75 3.68
CA LEU A 50 10.17 -4.93 3.62
C LEU A 50 10.93 -3.73 4.21
N VAL A 51 10.42 -2.51 4.07
CA VAL A 51 10.98 -1.32 4.72
C VAL A 51 10.86 -1.43 6.24
N GLU A 52 9.70 -1.86 6.74
CA GLU A 52 9.50 -2.09 8.18
C GLU A 52 10.42 -3.21 8.71
N LEU A 53 10.58 -4.29 7.93
CA LEU A 53 11.46 -5.40 8.27
C LEU A 53 12.95 -5.00 8.27
N ALA A 54 13.35 -4.08 7.39
CA ALA A 54 14.72 -3.60 7.31
C ALA A 54 15.09 -2.71 8.50
N ALA A 55 14.13 -2.02 9.10
CA ALA A 55 14.34 -1.14 10.25
C ALA A 55 13.18 -1.27 11.27
N PRO A 56 13.08 -2.42 11.97
CA PRO A 56 11.97 -2.68 12.88
C PRO A 56 12.06 -1.79 14.12
N GLY A 57 10.95 -1.10 14.42
CA GLY A 57 10.82 -0.30 15.64
C GLY A 57 10.62 -1.13 16.91
N PRO A 58 10.67 -0.50 18.09
CA PRO A 58 10.34 -1.16 19.35
C PRO A 58 8.93 -1.77 19.32
N GLY A 59 8.81 -3.06 19.67
CA GLY A 59 7.53 -3.75 19.67
C GLY A 59 7.06 -4.25 18.29
N TRP A 60 7.91 -4.16 17.26
CA TRP A 60 7.59 -4.73 15.95
C TRP A 60 7.45 -6.25 16.02
N SER A 61 6.43 -6.77 15.33
CA SER A 61 6.13 -8.20 15.21
C SER A 61 5.90 -8.54 13.74
N ALA A 62 6.74 -9.43 13.21
CA ALA A 62 6.63 -9.89 11.82
C ALA A 62 5.25 -10.48 11.50
N GLY A 63 4.68 -11.24 12.44
CA GLY A 63 3.36 -11.85 12.28
C GLY A 63 2.26 -10.79 12.18
N THR A 64 2.30 -9.77 13.04
CA THR A 64 1.35 -8.66 13.01
C THR A 64 1.48 -7.86 11.72
N ALA A 65 2.70 -7.51 11.33
CA ALA A 65 2.97 -6.78 10.10
C ALA A 65 2.50 -7.56 8.86
N ALA A 66 2.69 -8.88 8.84
CA ALA A 66 2.24 -9.74 7.74
C ALA A 66 0.70 -9.80 7.65
N VAL A 67 0.01 -9.91 8.79
CA VAL A 67 -1.46 -9.88 8.83
C VAL A 67 -1.99 -8.53 8.34
N LEU A 68 -1.40 -7.41 8.80
CA LEU A 68 -1.77 -6.07 8.35
C LEU A 68 -1.52 -5.86 6.85
N ALA A 69 -0.38 -6.35 6.35
CA ALA A 69 -0.05 -6.32 4.93
C ALA A 69 -1.10 -7.08 4.10
N LEU A 70 -1.48 -8.29 4.53
CA LEU A 70 -2.49 -9.10 3.86
C LEU A 70 -3.87 -8.43 3.86
N VAL A 71 -4.30 -7.88 5.01
CA VAL A 71 -5.57 -7.16 5.12
C VAL A 71 -5.57 -5.90 4.25
N SER A 72 -4.46 -5.15 4.23
CA SER A 72 -4.32 -3.95 3.40
C SER A 72 -4.35 -4.28 1.92
N PHE A 73 -3.66 -5.36 1.52
CA PHE A 73 -3.70 -5.87 0.15
C PHE A 73 -5.12 -6.27 -0.26
N ALA A 74 -5.80 -7.09 0.56
CA ALA A 74 -7.18 -7.51 0.29
C ALA A 74 -8.12 -6.31 0.17
N THR A 75 -8.04 -5.36 1.10
CA THR A 75 -8.82 -4.11 1.08
C THR A 75 -8.55 -3.31 -0.18
N GLY A 76 -7.29 -3.19 -0.59
CA GLY A 76 -6.89 -2.51 -1.81
C GLY A 76 -7.45 -3.19 -3.07
N VAL A 77 -7.41 -4.52 -3.16
CA VAL A 77 -8.00 -5.29 -4.26
C VAL A 77 -9.52 -5.07 -4.33
N LEU A 78 -10.21 -5.21 -3.20
CA LEU A 78 -11.67 -5.00 -3.11
C LEU A 78 -12.04 -3.58 -3.53
N THR A 79 -11.25 -2.59 -3.13
CA THR A 79 -11.43 -1.18 -3.51
C THR A 79 -11.18 -0.97 -4.99
N HIS A 80 -10.10 -1.54 -5.53
CA HIS A 80 -9.71 -1.39 -6.93
C HIS A 80 -10.79 -1.90 -7.89
N PHE A 81 -11.36 -3.07 -7.59
CA PHE A 81 -12.43 -3.65 -8.41
C PHE A 81 -13.83 -3.14 -8.03
N GLY A 82 -13.94 -2.24 -7.05
CA GLY A 82 -15.22 -1.66 -6.64
C GLY A 82 -16.19 -2.67 -6.02
N LEU A 83 -15.69 -3.73 -5.37
CA LEU A 83 -16.52 -4.74 -4.72
C LEU A 83 -17.30 -4.19 -3.52
N TRP A 84 -16.93 -3.00 -3.02
CA TRP A 84 -17.68 -2.27 -2.01
C TRP A 84 -18.90 -1.51 -2.56
N LYS A 85 -19.15 -1.50 -3.88
CA LYS A 85 -20.33 -0.82 -4.46
C LYS A 85 -21.67 -1.30 -3.84
N PRO A 86 -21.93 -2.60 -3.65
CA PRO A 86 -23.18 -3.08 -3.06
C PRO A 86 -23.36 -2.69 -1.59
N THR A 87 -22.28 -2.39 -0.87
CA THR A 87 -22.36 -2.07 0.56
C THR A 87 -22.78 -0.61 0.80
N GLY A 88 -22.80 0.23 -0.24
CA GLY A 88 -23.18 1.65 -0.14
C GLY A 88 -22.21 2.51 0.68
N LEU A 89 -21.06 1.94 1.11
CA LEU A 89 -20.09 2.62 1.97
C LEU A 89 -19.47 3.83 1.29
N SER A 90 -19.13 3.72 0.01
CA SER A 90 -18.55 4.85 -0.75
C SER A 90 -19.50 6.04 -0.86
N GLY A 91 -20.80 5.79 -1.07
CA GLY A 91 -21.82 6.85 -1.11
C GLY A 91 -21.97 7.53 0.25
N LYS A 92 -22.16 6.75 1.32
CA LYS A 92 -22.26 7.28 2.69
C LYS A 92 -21.02 8.08 3.14
N ALA A 93 -19.83 7.64 2.73
CA ALA A 93 -18.59 8.36 3.03
C ALA A 93 -18.53 9.70 2.26
N GLN A 94 -18.93 9.72 0.99
CA GLN A 94 -19.00 10.95 0.20
C GLN A 94 -20.03 11.93 0.77
N ASP A 95 -21.23 11.45 1.10
CA ASP A 95 -22.30 12.28 1.66
C ASP A 95 -21.88 12.90 3.00
N SER A 96 -21.24 12.14 3.90
CA SER A 96 -20.80 12.68 5.19
C SER A 96 -19.65 13.69 5.08
N LEU A 97 -18.73 13.50 4.12
CA LEU A 97 -17.55 14.38 3.96
C LEU A 97 -17.83 15.63 3.12
N ILE A 98 -18.79 15.59 2.20
CA ILE A 98 -19.15 16.74 1.35
C ILE A 98 -20.11 17.69 2.07
N THR A 99 -21.07 17.15 2.84
CA THR A 99 -22.10 17.97 3.51
C THR A 99 -21.52 18.85 4.62
N GLY A 100 -20.40 18.45 5.25
CA GLY A 100 -19.71 19.29 6.25
C GLY A 100 -19.11 20.58 5.70
N ARG A 101 -18.89 20.70 4.38
CA ARG A 101 -18.34 21.91 3.74
C ARG A 101 -19.44 22.88 3.29
N ALA A 102 -20.70 22.45 3.28
CA ALA A 102 -21.83 23.20 2.76
C ALA A 102 -22.69 23.85 3.85
N GLN A 103 -22.20 23.97 5.10
CA GLN A 103 -22.88 24.80 6.10
C GLN A 103 -22.73 26.26 5.68
N PRO A 104 -23.80 26.95 5.23
CA PRO A 104 -23.72 28.37 4.92
C PRO A 104 -23.46 29.10 6.25
N ARG A 105 -22.43 29.94 6.30
CA ARG A 105 -22.34 30.95 7.37
C ARG A 105 -23.58 31.81 7.21
N GLY A 106 -24.48 31.69 8.18
CA GLY A 106 -25.71 32.49 8.25
C GLY A 106 -25.40 33.97 8.11
N VAL A 107 -26.33 34.64 7.44
CA VAL A 107 -26.51 36.10 7.44
C VAL A 107 -26.44 36.70 8.84
#